data_AF-X1FK56-F1
#
_entry.id   AF-X1FK56-F1
#
_cell.length_a   1.000
_cell.length_b   1.000
_cell.length_c   1.000
_cell.angle_alpha   90.00
_cell.angle_beta   90.00
_cell.angle_gamma   90.00
#
_symmetry.space_group_name_H-M   'P 1'
#
loop_
_entity.id
_entity.type
_entity.pdbx_description
1 polymer ?
#
loop_
_entity_poly.entity_id
_entity_poly.type
_entity_poly.pdbx_seq_one_letter_code
_entity_poly.pdbx_strand_id
1 'polypeptide(L)'
;MFKWLGGLIDSNEKELKRLQPLVGRINSLEPEFEKLTDAELRAKTDEFKARLKGGESLDELLPEAYAAVREAAKRTIGQSHFDVQLMGGVVLHQGKIAEMKT
;
A
#
# COMPACT_ATOMS: atom_id res chain seq x y z
N MET A 1 21.42 0.07 -25.04
CA MET A 1 21.39 0.89 -26.27
C MET A 1 20.04 1.59 -26.30
N PHE A 2 20.02 2.91 -26.09
CA PHE A 2 18.86 3.82 -26.00
C PHE A 2 17.69 3.48 -25.04
N LYS A 3 17.98 3.42 -23.72
CA LYS A 3 16.96 3.32 -22.65
C LYS A 3 15.98 4.52 -22.65
N TRP A 4 16.36 5.65 -23.21
CA TRP A 4 15.56 6.88 -23.24
C TRP A 4 14.39 6.87 -24.24
N LEU A 5 14.41 6.01 -25.28
CA LEU A 5 13.28 5.86 -26.21
C LEU A 5 12.18 4.93 -25.65
N GLY A 6 12.54 3.99 -24.76
CA GLY A 6 11.61 3.01 -24.19
C GLY A 6 10.63 3.59 -23.16
N GLY A 7 11.06 4.58 -22.37
CA GLY A 7 10.24 5.14 -21.29
C GLY A 7 8.99 5.91 -21.74
N LEU A 8 8.85 6.21 -23.04
CA LEU A 8 7.67 6.83 -23.63
C LEU A 8 6.63 5.79 -24.14
N ILE A 9 7.01 4.51 -24.26
CA ILE A 9 6.19 3.44 -24.85
C ILE A 9 5.96 2.28 -23.85
N ASP A 10 6.80 2.15 -22.81
CA ASP A 10 6.66 1.11 -21.80
C ASP A 10 5.50 1.40 -20.83
N SER A 11 4.40 0.66 -21.01
CA SER A 11 3.20 0.73 -20.16
C SER A 11 3.48 0.33 -18.71
N ASN A 12 4.43 -0.58 -18.46
CA ASN A 12 4.72 -1.08 -17.12
C ASN A 12 5.53 -0.06 -16.32
N GLU A 13 6.57 0.53 -16.91
CA GLU A 13 7.35 1.58 -16.24
C GLU A 13 6.46 2.78 -15.89
N LYS A 14 5.53 3.14 -16.79
CA LYS A 14 4.56 4.22 -16.56
C LYS A 14 3.61 3.89 -15.41
N GLU A 15 3.12 2.65 -15.32
CA GLU A 15 2.23 2.26 -14.24
C GLU A 15 2.96 2.26 -12.89
N LEU A 16 4.17 1.71 -12.82
CA LEU A 16 4.99 1.75 -11.61
C LEU A 16 5.23 3.20 -11.13
N LYS A 17 5.52 4.12 -12.05
CA LYS A 17 5.65 5.55 -11.74
C LYS A 17 4.36 6.17 -11.17
N ARG A 18 3.19 5.69 -11.60
CA ARG A 18 1.90 6.15 -11.06
C ARG A 18 1.61 5.61 -9.67
N LEU A 19 2.13 4.44 -9.31
CA LEU A 19 1.96 3.85 -7.98
C LEU A 19 2.91 4.45 -6.93
N GLN A 20 4.07 4.97 -7.34
CA GLN A 20 5.07 5.53 -6.43
C GLN A 20 4.52 6.59 -5.45
N PRO A 21 3.71 7.58 -5.88
CA PRO A 21 3.13 8.56 -4.94
C PRO A 21 2.23 7.92 -3.88
N LEU A 22 1.47 6.88 -4.24
CA LEU A 22 0.60 6.17 -3.31
C LEU A 22 1.41 5.38 -2.27
N VAL A 23 2.48 4.72 -2.70
CA VAL A 23 3.44 4.07 -1.79
C VAL A 23 4.11 5.09 -0.88
N GLY A 24 4.49 6.25 -1.41
CA GLY A 24 5.00 7.36 -0.61
C GLY A 24 4.02 7.81 0.48
N ARG A 25 2.72 7.88 0.17
CA ARG A 25 1.67 8.20 1.14
C ARG A 25 1.56 7.13 2.22
N ILE A 26 1.59 5.85 1.85
CA ILE A 26 1.60 4.74 2.84
C ILE A 26 2.81 4.86 3.77
N ASN A 27 4.00 5.07 3.21
CA ASN A 27 5.24 5.19 3.99
C ASN A 27 5.20 6.40 4.94
N SER A 28 4.61 7.53 4.52
CA SER A 28 4.49 8.70 5.40
C SER A 28 3.62 8.47 6.64
N LEU A 29 2.74 7.46 6.61
CA LEU A 29 1.88 7.12 7.75
C LEU A 29 2.58 6.19 8.76
N GLU A 30 3.70 5.56 8.40
CA GLU A 30 4.42 4.60 9.27
C GLU A 30 4.71 5.18 10.68
N PRO A 31 5.22 6.41 10.85
CA PRO A 31 5.49 6.97 12.18
C PRO A 31 4.25 7.20 13.04
N GLU A 32 3.07 7.31 12.44
CA GLU A 32 1.81 7.45 13.17
C GLU A 32 1.29 6.07 13.62
N PHE A 33 1.40 5.06 12.75
CA PHE A 33 0.97 3.69 13.05
C PHE A 33 1.90 2.97 14.04
N GLU A 34 3.21 3.23 13.99
CA GLU A 34 4.18 2.71 14.96
C GLU A 34 3.85 3.12 16.40
N LYS A 35 3.23 4.30 16.60
CA LYS A 35 2.87 4.82 17.92
C LYS A 35 1.61 4.17 18.50
N LEU A 36 0.81 3.49 17.69
CA LEU A 36 -0.40 2.84 18.15
C LEU A 36 -0.06 1.67 19.06
N THR A 37 -0.85 1.46 20.10
CA THR A 37 -0.88 0.19 20.84
C THR A 37 -1.53 -0.91 19.99
N ASP A 38 -1.35 -2.17 20.37
CA ASP A 38 -1.99 -3.30 19.67
C ASP A 38 -3.52 -3.19 19.65
N ALA A 39 -4.10 -2.64 20.73
CA ALA A 39 -5.54 -2.40 20.82
C ALA A 39 -6.00 -1.31 19.84
N GLU A 40 -5.26 -0.20 19.75
CA GLU A 40 -5.56 0.88 18.82
C GLU A 40 -5.38 0.46 17.36
N LEU A 41 -4.30 -0.29 17.06
CA LEU A 41 -4.07 -0.84 15.73
C LEU A 41 -5.19 -1.81 15.32
N ARG A 42 -5.68 -2.64 16.25
CA ARG A 42 -6.83 -3.52 16.01
C ARG A 42 -8.11 -2.72 15.75
N ALA A 43 -8.34 -1.66 16.53
CA ALA A 43 -9.52 -0.80 16.43
C ALA A 43 -9.63 -0.09 15.06
N LYS A 44 -8.50 0.15 14.37
CA LYS A 44 -8.49 0.67 12.99
C LYS A 44 -9.35 -0.16 12.04
N THR A 45 -9.46 -1.48 12.24
CA THR A 45 -10.34 -2.32 11.41
C THR A 45 -11.81 -1.90 11.51
N ASP A 46 -12.29 -1.62 12.73
CA ASP A 46 -13.68 -1.22 12.94
C ASP A 46 -13.91 0.21 12.45
N GLU A 47 -12.93 1.11 12.61
CA GLU A 47 -12.93 2.45 12.03
C GLU A 47 -13.07 2.40 10.50
N PHE A 48 -12.22 1.63 9.80
CA PHE A 48 -12.27 1.51 8.34
C PHE A 48 -13.60 0.92 7.85
N LYS A 49 -14.14 -0.09 8.55
CA LYS A 49 -15.46 -0.64 8.22
C LYS A 49 -16.58 0.39 8.40
N ALA A 50 -16.51 1.22 9.43
CA ALA A 50 -17.49 2.28 9.67
C ALA A 50 -17.41 3.35 8.58
N ARG A 51 -16.20 3.80 8.23
CA ARG A 51 -15.94 4.76 7.15
C ARG A 51 -16.42 4.25 5.78
N LEU A 52 -16.12 2.99 5.45
CA LEU A 52 -16.62 2.33 4.23
C LEU A 52 -18.15 2.29 4.18
N LYS A 53 -18.82 1.94 5.29
CA LYS A 53 -20.29 1.99 5.39
C LYS A 53 -20.83 3.42 5.26
N GLY A 54 -20.05 4.41 5.68
CA GLY A 54 -20.33 5.83 5.54
C GLY A 54 -20.16 6.37 4.12
N GLY A 55 -19.72 5.55 3.18
CA GLY A 55 -19.61 5.90 1.75
C GLY A 55 -18.20 6.24 1.28
N GLU A 56 -17.19 6.19 2.15
CA GLU A 56 -15.80 6.31 1.72
C GLU A 56 -15.39 5.10 0.87
N SER A 57 -14.68 5.34 -0.23
CA SER A 57 -14.25 4.28 -1.14
C SER A 57 -13.08 3.48 -0.59
N LEU A 58 -12.89 2.26 -1.10
CA LEU A 58 -11.73 1.44 -0.74
C LEU A 58 -10.40 2.10 -1.17
N ASP A 59 -10.40 2.87 -2.25
CA ASP A 59 -9.21 3.59 -2.74
C ASP A 59 -8.80 4.72 -1.79
N GLU A 60 -9.78 5.40 -1.19
CA GLU A 60 -9.54 6.44 -0.18
C GLU A 60 -8.99 5.85 1.12
N LEU A 61 -9.50 4.68 1.53
CA LEU A 61 -9.04 3.95 2.72
C LEU A 61 -7.67 3.26 2.54
N LEU A 62 -7.27 3.00 1.28
CA LEU A 62 -6.11 2.17 0.96
C LEU A 62 -4.84 2.56 1.71
N PRO A 63 -4.41 3.84 1.75
CA PRO A 63 -3.16 4.21 2.39
C PRO A 63 -3.08 3.83 3.87
N GLU A 64 -4.16 4.12 4.61
CA GLU A 64 -4.24 3.84 6.05
C GLU A 64 -4.42 2.33 6.31
N ALA A 65 -5.20 1.64 5.48
CA ALA A 65 -5.36 0.20 5.58
C ALA A 65 -4.03 -0.54 5.35
N TYR A 66 -3.23 -0.09 4.38
CA TYR A 66 -1.92 -0.69 4.07
C TYR A 66 -0.89 -0.38 5.16
N ALA A 67 -0.90 0.84 5.72
CA ALA A 67 -0.07 1.18 6.87
C ALA A 67 -0.41 0.31 8.10
N ALA A 68 -1.70 0.08 8.35
CA ALA A 68 -2.17 -0.80 9.43
C ALA A 68 -1.68 -2.25 9.28
N VAL A 69 -1.82 -2.82 8.07
CA VAL A 69 -1.37 -4.20 7.78
C VAL A 69 0.15 -4.30 7.87
N ARG A 70 0.88 -3.29 7.39
CA ARG A 70 2.35 -3.26 7.47
C ARG A 70 2.83 -3.26 8.92
N GLU A 71 2.23 -2.44 9.77
CA GLU A 71 2.56 -2.41 11.20
C GLU A 71 2.17 -3.72 11.90
N ALA A 72 1.00 -4.29 11.57
CA ALA A 72 0.59 -5.58 12.10
C ALA A 72 1.57 -6.70 11.73
N ALA A 73 2.06 -6.73 10.49
CA ALA A 73 3.06 -7.70 10.03
C ALA A 73 4.40 -7.51 10.77
N LYS A 74 4.85 -6.26 10.93
CA LYS A 74 6.06 -5.94 11.69
C LYS A 74 6.00 -6.48 13.12
N ARG A 75 4.85 -6.35 13.80
CA ARG A 75 4.65 -6.81 15.18
C ARG A 75 4.48 -8.32 15.30
N THR A 76 3.75 -8.94 14.39
CA THR A 76 3.31 -10.34 14.54
C THR A 76 4.25 -11.35 13.91
N ILE A 77 4.87 -10.99 12.78
CA ILE A 77 5.77 -11.88 12.02
C ILE A 77 7.19 -11.32 11.87
N GLY A 78 7.47 -10.14 12.45
CA GLY A 78 8.81 -9.53 12.45
C GLY A 78 9.24 -9.00 11.08
N GLN A 79 8.33 -8.82 10.13
CA GLN A 79 8.64 -8.39 8.77
C GLN A 79 7.86 -7.13 8.41
N SER A 80 8.58 -6.12 7.94
CA SER A 80 7.98 -4.92 7.35
C SER A 80 7.86 -5.11 5.84
N HIS A 81 6.72 -4.72 5.27
CA HIS A 81 6.51 -4.82 3.83
C HIS A 81 7.42 -3.84 3.10
N PHE A 82 8.15 -4.32 2.10
CA PHE A 82 8.93 -3.49 1.19
C PHE A 82 8.03 -2.68 0.25
N ASP A 83 8.54 -1.56 -0.26
CA ASP A 83 7.82 -0.72 -1.24
C ASP A 83 7.29 -1.52 -2.44
N VAL A 84 8.07 -2.49 -2.94
CA VAL A 84 7.66 -3.36 -4.06
C VAL A 84 6.51 -4.29 -3.69
N GLN A 85 6.42 -4.72 -2.42
CA GLN A 85 5.29 -5.53 -1.94
C GLN A 85 4.04 -4.67 -1.78
N LEU A 86 4.19 -3.42 -1.33
CA LEU A 86 3.08 -2.45 -1.30
C LEU A 86 2.55 -2.18 -2.72
N MET A 87 3.45 -1.97 -3.70
CA MET A 87 3.05 -1.85 -5.11
C MET A 87 2.31 -3.09 -5.60
N GLY A 88 2.84 -4.29 -5.31
CA GLY A 88 2.19 -5.55 -5.65
C GLY A 88 0.77 -5.66 -5.07
N GLY A 89 0.60 -5.31 -3.79
CA GLY A 89 -0.71 -5.26 -3.14
C GLY A 89 -1.68 -4.30 -3.85
N VAL A 90 -1.23 -3.08 -4.18
CA VAL A 90 -2.05 -2.11 -4.91
C VAL A 90 -2.47 -2.64 -6.28
N VAL A 91 -1.57 -3.30 -7.01
CA VAL A 91 -1.89 -3.92 -8.31
C VAL A 91 -2.96 -5.01 -8.15
N LEU A 92 -2.87 -5.85 -7.12
CA LEU A 92 -3.88 -6.87 -6.82
C LEU A 92 -5.23 -6.23 -6.44
N HIS A 93 -5.22 -5.18 -5.63
CA HIS A 93 -6.42 -4.40 -5.27
C HIS A 93 -7.13 -3.83 -6.52
N GLN A 94 -6.38 -3.39 -7.52
CA GLN A 94 -6.91 -2.94 -8.81
C GLN A 94 -7.43 -4.08 -9.71
N GLY A 95 -7.44 -5.33 -9.25
CA GLY A 95 -7.88 -6.49 -10.01
C GLY A 95 -6.93 -6.89 -11.14
N LYS A 96 -5.65 -6.52 -11.04
CA LYS A 96 -4.60 -6.83 -12.03
C LYS A 96 -3.66 -7.92 -11.53
N ILE A 97 -2.81 -8.43 -12.43
CA ILE A 97 -1.77 -9.41 -12.09
C ILE A 97 -0.50 -8.66 -11.63
N ALA A 98 -0.03 -8.96 -10.43
CA ALA A 98 1.25 -8.49 -9.93
C ALA A 98 2.33 -9.57 -10.15
N GLU A 99 3.18 -9.39 -11.16
CA GLU A 99 4.34 -10.26 -11.37
C GLU A 99 5.47 -9.82 -10.43
N MET A 100 5.87 -10.71 -9.51
CA MET A 100 6.99 -10.48 -8.59
C MET A 100 7.87 -11.72 -8.57
N LYS A 101 9.19 -11.53 -8.60
CA LYS A 101 10.13 -12.64 -8.41
C LYS A 101 10.12 -13.10 -6.96
N THR A 102 10.29 -14.41 -6.77
CA THR A 102 10.50 -15.03 -5.46
C THR A 102 11.88 -14.70 -4.91
#